data_AF-A0A957HVZ4-F1
#
_entry.id   AF-A0A957HVZ4-F1
#
_cell.length_a   1.000
_cell.length_b   1.000
_cell.length_c   1.000
_cell.angle_alpha   90.00
_cell.angle_beta   90.00
_cell.angle_gamma   90.00
#
_symmetry.space_group_name_H-M   'P 1'
#
loop_
_entity.id
_entity.type
_entity.pdbx_description
1 polymer ?
#
loop_
_entity_poly.entity_id
_entity_poly.type
_entity_poly.pdbx_seq_one_letter_code
_entity_poly.pdbx_strand_id
1 'polypeptide(L)'
;VGAIASNTMSQSPPASQRYILAMPLVAIFVAMPLGLVGNWLDRLWSERKHVGLMVTAVIMLAVVTQDLTYYFFDVYDSYILGGINTVVATEVAYYLEEQEPEAQDVYFFGFPRMGYYSLSTIPYLVPQMRGHEVLDPLQEPPEWQLDGPTIFIFLPERISELEPVRQAYENGHYREFYSDDKLFLFAAYEVP
;
A
#
# COMPACT_ATOMS: atom_id res chain seq x y z
N VAL A 1 23.06 -11.82 0.47
CA VAL A 1 22.98 -11.95 -1.01
C VAL A 1 21.66 -12.57 -1.47
N GLY A 2 21.13 -13.61 -0.82
CA GLY A 2 19.84 -14.21 -1.19
C GLY A 2 18.59 -13.33 -1.03
N ALA A 3 18.51 -12.54 0.05
CA ALA A 3 17.37 -11.63 0.28
C ALA A 3 17.33 -10.43 -0.67
N ILE A 4 18.50 -9.98 -1.15
CA ILE A 4 18.62 -8.83 -2.07
C ILE A 4 18.23 -9.24 -3.50
N ALA A 5 18.60 -10.45 -3.92
CA ALA A 5 18.25 -10.95 -5.25
C ALA A 5 16.77 -11.32 -5.40
N SER A 6 16.11 -11.83 -4.34
CA SER A 6 14.68 -12.14 -4.42
C SER A 6 13.82 -10.88 -4.43
N ASN A 7 14.19 -9.85 -3.67
CA ASN A 7 13.45 -8.59 -3.64
C ASN A 7 13.53 -7.81 -4.97
N THR A 8 14.61 -7.93 -5.74
CA THR A 8 14.71 -7.28 -7.06
C THR A 8 13.83 -7.91 -8.15
N MET A 9 13.34 -9.15 -7.96
CA MET A 9 12.44 -9.81 -8.93
C MET A 9 10.95 -9.64 -8.58
N SER A 10 10.62 -9.10 -7.42
CA SER A 10 9.24 -8.87 -6.98
C SER A 10 8.81 -7.44 -7.27
N GLN A 11 8.38 -7.17 -8.50
CA GLN A 11 7.80 -5.88 -8.90
C GLN A 11 6.39 -5.63 -8.34
N SER A 12 5.97 -6.27 -7.24
CA SER A 12 4.60 -6.15 -6.72
C SER A 12 4.52 -6.36 -5.20
N PRO A 13 4.80 -5.34 -4.38
CA PRO A 13 4.20 -5.27 -3.04
C PRO A 13 2.71 -4.96 -3.27
N PRO A 14 1.83 -5.99 -3.26
CA PRO A 14 1.30 -6.52 -1.99
C PRO A 14 1.20 -8.05 -1.97
N ALA A 15 2.12 -8.78 -2.61
CA ALA A 15 2.09 -10.26 -2.64
C ALA A 15 2.93 -10.95 -1.54
N SER A 16 3.41 -10.24 -0.51
CA SER A 16 4.21 -10.84 0.58
C SER A 16 3.45 -11.94 1.33
N GLN A 17 2.12 -11.80 1.46
CA GLN A 17 1.25 -12.81 2.07
C GLN A 17 1.27 -14.16 1.31
N ARG A 18 1.53 -14.16 0.00
CA ARG A 18 1.61 -15.40 -0.80
C ARG A 18 2.90 -16.18 -0.58
N TYR A 19 3.94 -15.55 -0.04
CA TYR A 19 5.21 -16.21 0.26
C TYR A 19 5.24 -16.91 1.63
N ILE A 20 4.21 -16.73 2.47
CA ILE A 20 4.11 -17.42 3.77
C ILE A 20 4.19 -18.94 3.60
N LEU A 21 3.58 -19.48 2.54
CA LEU A 21 3.65 -20.91 2.23
C LEU A 21 5.02 -21.37 1.72
N ALA A 22 5.81 -20.46 1.14
CA ALA A 22 7.15 -20.75 0.67
C ALA A 22 8.21 -20.67 1.79
N MET A 23 7.92 -19.95 2.89
CA MET A 23 8.88 -19.75 3.99
C MET A 23 9.40 -21.06 4.60
N PRO A 24 8.57 -22.09 4.91
CA PRO A 24 9.08 -23.35 5.44
C PRO A 24 10.00 -24.08 4.46
N LEU A 25 9.68 -24.05 3.16
CA LEU A 25 10.51 -24.66 2.12
C LEU A 25 11.85 -23.93 1.99
N VAL A 26 11.84 -22.60 1.98
CA VAL A 26 13.06 -21.79 1.94
C VAL A 26 13.91 -22.05 3.19
N ALA A 27 13.30 -22.12 4.37
CA ALA A 27 14.01 -22.45 5.61
C ALA A 27 14.71 -23.82 5.52
N ILE A 28 14.04 -24.84 4.99
CA ILE A 28 14.63 -26.18 4.78
C ILE A 28 15.76 -26.11 3.74
N PHE A 29 15.55 -25.45 2.61
CA PHE A 29 16.55 -25.34 1.54
C PHE A 29 17.78 -24.52 1.93
N VAL A 30 17.67 -23.63 2.92
CA VAL A 30 18.81 -22.89 3.47
C VAL A 30 19.48 -23.66 4.61
N ALA A 31 18.71 -24.20 5.55
CA ALA A 31 19.25 -24.88 6.73
C ALA A 31 19.91 -26.22 6.39
N MET A 32 19.35 -26.99 5.44
CA MET A 32 19.86 -28.32 5.13
C MET A 32 21.28 -28.29 4.50
N PRO A 33 21.57 -27.47 3.48
CA PRO A 33 22.93 -27.35 2.95
C PRO A 33 23.92 -26.81 3.98
N LEU A 34 23.51 -25.86 4.83
CA LEU A 34 24.36 -25.34 5.91
C LEU A 34 24.73 -26.44 6.92
N GLY A 35 23.78 -27.28 7.30
CA GLY A 35 24.04 -28.44 8.16
C GLY A 35 24.95 -29.48 7.49
N LEU A 36 24.78 -29.72 6.20
CA LEU A 36 25.65 -30.62 5.42
C LEU A 36 27.09 -30.08 5.32
N VAL A 37 27.25 -28.78 5.10
CA VAL A 37 28.57 -28.12 5.07
C VAL A 37 29.23 -28.17 6.45
N GLY A 38 28.49 -27.94 7.54
CA GLY A 38 28.99 -28.09 8.90
C GLY A 38 29.49 -29.51 9.18
N ASN A 39 28.69 -30.53 8.84
CA ASN A 39 29.07 -31.93 8.99
C ASN A 39 30.27 -32.33 8.11
N TRP A 40 30.39 -31.75 6.92
CA TRP A 40 31.53 -31.98 6.03
C TRP A 40 32.81 -31.37 6.60
N LEU A 41 32.74 -30.13 7.11
CA LEU A 41 33.85 -29.44 7.77
C LEU A 41 34.33 -30.19 9.03
N ASP A 42 33.40 -30.72 9.83
CA ASP A 42 33.71 -31.52 11.02
C ASP A 42 34.46 -32.82 10.68
N ARG A 43 34.22 -33.40 9.49
CA ARG A 43 34.97 -34.60 9.03
C ARG A 43 36.38 -34.26 8.56
N LEU A 44 36.60 -33.08 7.99
CA LEU A 44 37.93 -32.62 7.57
C LEU A 44 38.83 -32.20 8.75
N TRP A 45 38.23 -31.69 9.84
CA TRP A 45 38.95 -31.27 11.06
C TRP A 45 38.40 -31.94 12.32
N SER A 46 38.47 -33.28 12.38
CA SER A 46 37.88 -34.07 13.47
C SER A 46 38.39 -33.70 14.87
N GLU A 47 39.63 -33.21 14.98
CA GLU A 47 40.21 -32.78 16.26
C GLU A 47 39.68 -31.42 16.77
N ARG A 48 38.99 -30.64 15.93
CA ARG A 48 38.47 -29.30 16.28
C ARG A 48 36.99 -29.10 15.98
N LYS A 49 36.19 -30.17 16.02
CA LYS A 49 34.72 -30.16 15.81
C LYS A 49 33.98 -29.04 16.56
N HIS A 50 34.37 -28.75 17.81
CA HIS A 50 33.72 -27.70 18.61
C HIS A 50 33.97 -26.29 18.07
N VAL A 51 35.11 -26.07 17.41
CA VAL A 51 35.44 -24.78 16.78
C VAL A 51 34.63 -24.58 15.51
N GLY A 52 34.47 -25.62 14.69
CA GLY A 52 33.66 -25.56 13.46
C GLY A 52 32.18 -25.26 13.74
N LEU A 53 31.63 -25.92 14.76
CA LEU A 53 30.26 -25.67 15.20
C LEU A 53 30.09 -24.25 15.77
N MET A 54 31.04 -23.79 16.59
CA MET A 54 31.02 -22.42 17.14
C MET A 54 31.06 -21.36 16.02
N VAL A 55 31.93 -21.52 15.02
CA VAL A 55 32.04 -20.60 13.89
C VAL A 55 30.73 -20.57 13.08
N THR A 56 30.16 -21.74 12.80
CA THR A 56 28.87 -21.82 12.08
C THR A 56 27.74 -21.15 12.85
N ALA A 57 27.67 -21.38 14.17
CA ALA A 57 26.68 -20.76 15.04
C ALA A 57 26.83 -19.23 15.10
N VAL A 58 28.06 -18.72 15.18
CA VAL A 58 28.35 -17.28 15.18
C VAL A 58 27.96 -16.64 13.84
N ILE A 59 28.26 -17.27 12.71
CA ILE A 59 27.87 -16.78 11.39
C ILE A 59 26.34 -16.74 11.27
N MET A 60 25.64 -17.80 11.69
CA MET A 60 24.18 -17.83 11.69
C MET A 60 23.58 -16.74 12.56
N LEU A 61 24.12 -16.55 13.76
CA LEU A 61 23.68 -15.48 14.66
C LEU A 61 23.87 -14.11 14.02
N ALA A 62 25.03 -13.85 13.40
CA ALA A 62 25.29 -12.59 12.71
C ALA A 62 24.31 -12.33 11.56
N VAL A 63 23.97 -13.35 10.77
CA VAL A 63 22.97 -13.24 9.69
C VAL A 63 21.59 -12.95 10.25
N VAL A 64 21.16 -13.66 11.30
CA VAL A 64 19.85 -13.42 11.94
C VAL A 64 19.78 -12.02 12.53
N THR A 65 20.82 -11.57 13.22
CA THR A 65 20.87 -10.21 13.76
C THR A 65 20.79 -9.18 12.64
N GLN A 66 21.52 -9.36 11.55
CA GLN A 66 21.48 -8.45 10.40
C GLN A 66 20.10 -8.39 9.74
N ASP A 67 19.42 -9.54 9.61
CA ASP A 67 18.07 -9.61 9.04
C ASP A 67 17.04 -8.93 9.96
N LEU A 68 17.11 -9.19 11.28
CA LEU A 68 16.26 -8.53 12.27
C LEU A 68 16.49 -7.01 12.28
N THR A 69 17.75 -6.56 12.25
CA THR A 69 18.05 -5.13 12.21
C THR A 69 17.46 -4.49 10.96
N TYR A 70 17.66 -5.09 9.80
CA TYR A 70 17.09 -4.60 8.55
C TYR A 70 15.55 -4.53 8.59
N TYR A 71 14.89 -5.62 8.96
CA TYR A 71 13.42 -5.67 8.95
C TYR A 71 12.77 -4.77 10.00
N PHE A 72 13.33 -4.68 11.20
CA PHE A 72 12.69 -3.93 12.30
C PHE A 72 13.12 -2.48 12.41
N PHE A 73 14.31 -2.10 11.89
CA PHE A 73 14.82 -0.73 12.02
C PHE A 73 14.93 -0.02 10.67
N ASP A 74 15.42 -0.68 9.62
CA ASP A 74 15.64 0.02 8.34
C ASP A 74 14.38 0.08 7.47
N VAL A 75 13.56 -0.98 7.47
CA VAL A 75 12.40 -1.07 6.57
C VAL A 75 11.22 -0.21 7.05
N TYR A 76 10.94 -0.17 8.36
CA TYR A 76 9.73 0.50 8.87
C TYR A 76 9.85 2.03 8.95
N ASP A 77 11.05 2.60 8.95
CA ASP A 77 11.24 4.05 9.06
C ASP A 77 10.79 4.83 7.81
N SER A 78 10.62 4.17 6.65
CA SER A 78 10.25 4.85 5.39
C SER A 78 9.20 4.13 4.53
N TYR A 79 8.66 3.00 4.99
CA TYR A 79 7.81 2.16 4.14
C TYR A 79 6.32 2.48 4.29
N ILE A 80 5.76 3.16 3.29
CA ILE A 80 4.30 3.31 3.13
C ILE A 80 3.74 1.98 2.61
N LEU A 81 3.09 1.22 3.48
CA LEU A 81 2.57 -0.10 3.16
C LEU A 81 1.42 0.01 2.14
N GLY A 82 1.61 -0.55 0.94
CA GLY A 82 0.66 -0.47 -0.18
C GLY A 82 0.86 0.76 -1.09
N GLY A 83 1.78 1.66 -0.75
CA GLY A 83 2.11 2.84 -1.54
C GLY A 83 1.05 3.94 -1.49
N ILE A 84 1.24 4.99 -2.30
CA ILE A 84 0.44 6.21 -2.24
C ILE A 84 -1.06 5.99 -2.51
N ASN A 85 -1.42 5.04 -3.37
CA ASN A 85 -2.83 4.77 -3.67
C ASN A 85 -3.55 4.12 -2.48
N THR A 86 -2.85 3.35 -1.65
CA THR A 86 -3.41 2.83 -0.39
C THR A 86 -3.64 3.94 0.60
N VAL A 87 -2.70 4.88 0.73
CA VAL A 87 -2.89 6.07 1.59
C VAL A 87 -4.10 6.88 1.12
N VAL A 88 -4.17 7.22 -0.17
CA VAL A 88 -5.33 7.94 -0.74
C VAL A 88 -6.63 7.18 -0.50
N ALA A 89 -6.68 5.87 -0.76
CA ALA A 89 -7.90 5.08 -0.55
C ALA A 89 -8.34 5.05 0.92
N THR A 90 -7.40 4.93 1.86
CA THR A 90 -7.68 4.95 3.29
C THR A 90 -8.19 6.33 3.75
N GLU A 91 -7.51 7.41 3.35
CA GLU A 91 -7.92 8.77 3.71
C GLU A 91 -9.27 9.16 3.09
N VAL A 92 -9.53 8.77 1.84
CA VAL A 92 -10.85 8.92 1.21
C VAL A 92 -11.91 8.17 2.00
N ALA A 93 -11.64 6.93 2.40
CA ALA A 93 -12.60 6.13 3.14
C ALA A 93 -12.95 6.73 4.50
N TYR A 94 -11.95 7.19 5.27
CA TYR A 94 -12.18 7.87 6.54
C TYR A 94 -12.92 9.20 6.37
N TYR A 95 -12.53 10.00 5.38
CA TYR A 95 -13.23 11.23 5.07
C TYR A 95 -14.72 10.99 4.76
N LEU A 96 -15.03 9.94 3.98
CA LEU A 96 -16.40 9.57 3.65
C LEU A 96 -17.17 9.03 4.86
N GLU A 97 -16.51 8.28 5.75
CA GLU A 97 -17.12 7.73 6.98
C GLU A 97 -17.60 8.84 7.94
N GLU A 98 -16.93 9.99 7.95
CA GLU A 98 -17.24 11.14 8.81
C GLU A 98 -18.40 12.03 8.31
N GLN A 99 -18.98 11.75 7.14
CA GLN A 99 -19.97 12.64 6.52
C GLN A 99 -21.36 12.49 7.13
N GLU A 100 -21.92 13.61 7.60
CA GLU A 100 -23.31 13.73 8.07
C GLU A 100 -24.06 14.84 7.30
N PRO A 101 -25.22 14.56 6.67
CA PRO A 101 -25.79 13.23 6.43
C PRO A 101 -24.89 12.40 5.51
N GLU A 102 -25.01 11.08 5.57
CA GLU A 102 -24.26 10.20 4.67
C GLU A 102 -24.56 10.59 3.22
N ALA A 103 -23.54 11.07 2.50
CA ALA A 103 -23.65 11.31 1.06
C ALA A 103 -24.03 10.00 0.38
N GLN A 104 -25.05 10.02 -0.47
CA GLN A 104 -25.51 8.80 -1.14
C GLN A 104 -24.61 8.44 -2.32
N ASP A 105 -24.06 9.45 -2.99
CA ASP A 105 -23.31 9.31 -4.23
C ASP A 105 -21.96 10.02 -4.16
N VAL A 106 -20.91 9.32 -4.60
CA VAL A 106 -19.52 9.79 -4.64
C VAL A 106 -19.01 9.72 -6.06
N TYR A 107 -18.78 10.85 -6.71
CA TYR A 107 -18.14 10.90 -8.03
C TYR A 107 -16.63 10.95 -7.88
N PHE A 108 -15.94 9.90 -8.36
CA PHE A 108 -14.51 9.71 -8.16
C PHE A 108 -13.72 10.00 -9.45
N PHE A 109 -12.94 11.07 -9.44
CA PHE A 109 -12.08 11.53 -10.53
C PHE A 109 -10.64 11.07 -10.28
N GLY A 110 -10.42 9.77 -10.43
CA GLY A 110 -9.09 9.17 -10.23
C GLY A 110 -8.54 8.36 -11.39
N PHE A 111 -9.37 8.01 -12.39
CA PHE A 111 -8.90 7.27 -13.56
C PHE A 111 -7.95 8.14 -14.41
N PRO A 112 -6.84 7.60 -14.97
CA PRO A 112 -6.44 6.20 -15.02
C PRO A 112 -5.60 5.70 -13.82
N ARG A 113 -5.31 6.55 -12.83
CA ARG A 113 -4.43 6.19 -11.71
C ARG A 113 -5.07 5.20 -10.73
N MET A 114 -6.29 5.47 -10.29
CA MET A 114 -7.08 4.55 -9.45
C MET A 114 -8.57 4.86 -9.56
N GLY A 115 -9.40 3.82 -9.43
CA GLY A 115 -10.86 3.95 -9.36
C GLY A 115 -11.36 3.81 -7.92
N TYR A 116 -12.61 4.20 -7.68
CA TYR A 116 -13.28 4.04 -6.38
C TYR A 116 -13.29 2.58 -5.92
N TYR A 117 -13.49 1.63 -6.84
CA TYR A 117 -13.53 0.20 -6.53
C TYR A 117 -12.19 -0.51 -6.75
N SER A 118 -11.15 0.22 -7.14
CA SER A 118 -9.83 -0.37 -7.44
C SER A 118 -9.08 -0.85 -6.19
N LEU A 119 -9.35 -0.23 -5.03
CA LEU A 119 -8.91 -0.70 -3.73
C LEU A 119 -10.13 -0.97 -2.85
N SER A 120 -10.21 -2.18 -2.28
CA SER A 120 -11.36 -2.60 -1.48
C SER A 120 -11.54 -1.83 -0.18
N THR A 121 -10.56 -1.03 0.25
CA THR A 121 -10.63 -0.23 1.49
C THR A 121 -11.84 0.69 1.52
N ILE A 122 -12.10 1.43 0.43
CA ILE A 122 -13.21 2.38 0.35
C ILE A 122 -14.56 1.66 0.48
N PRO A 123 -14.94 0.71 -0.40
CA PRO A 123 -16.23 0.03 -0.28
C PRO A 123 -16.34 -0.88 0.96
N TYR A 124 -15.23 -1.20 1.63
CA TYR A 124 -15.23 -1.94 2.89
C TYR A 124 -15.62 -1.06 4.08
N LEU A 125 -15.07 0.16 4.18
CA LEU A 125 -15.35 1.08 5.28
C LEU A 125 -16.66 1.85 5.11
N VAL A 126 -17.00 2.23 3.86
CA VAL A 126 -18.24 2.95 3.55
C VAL A 126 -19.12 2.18 2.55
N PRO A 127 -19.60 0.98 2.90
CA PRO A 127 -20.40 0.13 2.00
C PRO A 127 -21.75 0.74 1.61
N GLN A 128 -22.24 1.74 2.34
CA GLN A 128 -23.49 2.44 2.10
C GLN A 128 -23.39 3.49 0.98
N MET A 129 -22.20 4.01 0.69
CA MET A 129 -21.98 5.03 -0.33
C MET A 129 -21.82 4.42 -1.72
N ARG A 130 -22.45 5.05 -2.73
CA ARG A 130 -22.36 4.62 -4.13
C ARG A 130 -21.27 5.41 -4.84
N GLY A 131 -20.17 4.73 -5.18
CA GLY A 131 -19.11 5.31 -6.00
C GLY A 131 -19.47 5.29 -7.49
N HIS A 132 -19.32 6.43 -8.16
CA HIS A 132 -19.40 6.61 -9.60
C HIS A 132 -18.01 6.98 -10.13
N GLU A 133 -17.43 6.12 -10.97
CA GLU A 133 -16.11 6.39 -11.55
C GLU A 133 -16.27 7.27 -12.78
N VAL A 134 -15.69 8.47 -12.73
CA VAL A 134 -15.62 9.34 -13.91
C VAL A 134 -14.41 8.90 -14.72
N LEU A 135 -14.64 8.21 -15.84
CA LEU A 135 -13.55 7.64 -16.65
C LEU A 135 -12.94 8.67 -17.61
N ASP A 136 -13.79 9.44 -18.27
CA ASP A 136 -13.38 10.43 -19.26
C ASP A 136 -13.09 11.79 -18.59
N PRO A 137 -12.03 12.51 -19.01
CA PRO A 137 -11.77 13.87 -18.56
C PRO A 137 -12.92 14.83 -18.90
N LEU A 138 -13.36 15.59 -17.90
CA LEU A 138 -14.42 16.57 -18.00
C LEU A 138 -13.85 17.92 -18.46
N GLN A 139 -14.34 18.42 -19.59
CA GLN A 139 -13.94 19.74 -20.14
C GLN A 139 -15.02 20.80 -19.99
N GLU A 140 -16.27 20.37 -19.84
CA GLU A 140 -17.44 21.24 -19.74
C GLU A 140 -18.24 20.91 -18.47
N PRO A 141 -19.01 21.87 -17.93
CA PRO A 141 -19.82 21.63 -16.75
C PRO A 141 -20.75 20.42 -16.94
N PRO A 142 -20.80 19.47 -16.00
CA PRO A 142 -21.63 18.29 -16.15
C PRO A 142 -23.11 18.64 -15.95
N GLU A 143 -23.98 17.98 -16.70
CA GLU A 143 -25.44 18.12 -16.59
C GLU A 143 -26.07 17.01 -15.71
N TRP A 144 -25.29 16.38 -14.82
CA TRP A 144 -25.80 15.29 -13.99
C TRP A 144 -26.83 15.81 -12.98
N GLN A 145 -27.94 15.10 -12.85
CA GLN A 145 -28.94 15.41 -11.83
C GLN A 145 -28.51 14.76 -10.51
N LEU A 146 -28.35 15.56 -9.47
CA LEU A 146 -28.00 15.09 -8.12
C LEU A 146 -29.28 14.80 -7.34
N ASP A 147 -29.46 13.56 -6.90
CA ASP A 147 -30.66 13.11 -6.18
C ASP A 147 -30.58 13.36 -4.65
N GLY A 148 -29.43 13.83 -4.17
CA GLY A 148 -29.18 14.14 -2.76
C GLY A 148 -27.75 14.64 -2.52
N PRO A 149 -27.31 14.69 -1.24
CA PRO A 149 -25.96 15.09 -0.89
C PRO A 149 -24.92 14.25 -1.64
N THR A 150 -24.08 14.93 -2.42
CA THR A 150 -23.13 14.31 -3.36
C THR A 150 -21.73 14.84 -3.10
N ILE A 151 -20.74 13.94 -3.15
CA ILE A 151 -19.34 14.29 -2.96
C ILE A 151 -18.57 14.01 -4.24
N PHE A 152 -17.82 15.00 -4.72
CA PHE A 152 -16.91 14.85 -5.84
C PHE A 152 -15.48 14.78 -5.30
N ILE A 153 -14.77 13.69 -5.58
CA ILE A 153 -13.39 13.46 -5.13
C ILE A 153 -12.44 13.57 -6.32
N PHE A 154 -11.44 14.44 -6.22
CA PHE A 154 -10.46 14.69 -7.27
C PHE A 154 -9.07 14.30 -6.83
N LEU A 155 -8.42 13.43 -7.59
CA LEU A 155 -6.99 13.19 -7.43
C LEU A 155 -6.16 14.35 -7.99
N PRO A 156 -4.88 14.48 -7.60
CA PRO A 156 -4.03 15.59 -8.01
C PRO A 156 -3.97 15.81 -9.52
N GLU A 157 -4.00 14.72 -10.29
CA GLU A 157 -3.90 14.75 -11.74
C GLU A 157 -5.19 15.26 -12.41
N ARG A 158 -6.33 15.25 -11.70
CA ARG A 158 -7.66 15.66 -12.19
C ARG A 158 -8.27 16.84 -11.45
N ILE A 159 -7.48 17.52 -10.63
CA ILE A 159 -7.95 18.68 -9.86
C ILE A 159 -8.44 19.83 -10.74
N SER A 160 -7.94 19.96 -11.97
CA SER A 160 -8.39 20.97 -12.93
C SER A 160 -9.87 20.83 -13.30
N GLU A 161 -10.46 19.66 -13.09
CA GLU A 161 -11.86 19.37 -13.39
C GLU A 161 -12.83 19.79 -12.29
N LEU A 162 -12.29 20.27 -11.15
CA LEU A 162 -13.08 20.94 -10.12
C LEU A 162 -13.83 22.15 -10.70
N GLU A 163 -13.22 22.92 -11.59
CA GLU A 163 -13.79 24.17 -12.07
C GLU A 163 -15.09 23.95 -12.88
N PRO A 164 -15.15 23.04 -13.87
CA PRO A 164 -16.42 22.65 -14.50
C PRO A 164 -17.48 22.16 -13.51
N VAL A 165 -17.09 21.37 -12.49
CA VAL A 165 -18.03 20.87 -11.47
C VAL A 165 -18.57 22.02 -10.61
N ARG A 166 -17.72 22.99 -10.24
CA ARG A 166 -18.14 24.19 -9.51
C ARG A 166 -19.07 25.09 -10.31
N GLN A 167 -18.88 25.15 -11.63
CA GLN A 167 -19.77 25.90 -12.53
C GLN A 167 -21.16 25.25 -12.65
N ALA A 168 -21.24 23.91 -12.65
CA ALA A 168 -22.52 23.21 -12.63
C ALA A 168 -23.21 23.27 -11.25
N TYR A 169 -22.43 23.20 -10.17
CA TYR A 169 -22.93 23.12 -8.81
C TYR A 169 -22.27 24.19 -7.92
N GLU A 170 -22.80 25.41 -7.96
CA GLU A 170 -22.16 26.59 -7.33
C GLU A 170 -22.18 26.57 -5.78
N ASN A 171 -23.04 25.77 -5.15
CA ASN A 171 -23.30 25.77 -3.70
C ASN A 171 -22.45 24.76 -2.91
N GLY A 172 -21.32 24.30 -3.45
CA GLY A 172 -20.52 23.26 -2.80
C GLY A 172 -19.39 23.78 -1.91
N HIS A 173 -18.92 22.90 -1.03
CA HIS A 173 -17.81 23.16 -0.11
C HIS A 173 -16.56 22.41 -0.54
N TYR A 174 -15.46 23.15 -0.70
CA TYR A 174 -14.17 22.61 -1.13
C TYR A 174 -13.26 22.32 0.07
N ARG A 175 -12.63 21.13 0.08
CA ARG A 175 -11.65 20.71 1.08
C ARG A 175 -10.48 19.98 0.43
N GLU A 176 -9.30 20.15 0.98
CA GLU A 176 -8.07 19.47 0.53
C GLU A 176 -7.55 18.54 1.61
N PHE A 177 -6.99 17.42 1.19
CA PHE A 177 -6.43 16.40 2.06
C PHE A 177 -4.97 16.16 1.71
N TYR A 178 -4.14 16.07 2.74
CA TYR A 178 -2.69 15.95 2.64
C TYR A 178 -2.21 14.80 3.52
N SER A 179 -1.11 14.16 3.15
CA SER A 179 -0.42 13.21 4.03
C SER A 179 0.29 13.94 5.18
N ASP A 180 0.78 13.17 6.15
CA ASP A 180 1.63 13.68 7.24
C ASP A 180 2.87 14.45 6.72
N ASP A 181 3.43 14.02 5.59
CA ASP A 181 4.54 14.68 4.89
C ASP A 181 4.12 15.89 4.04
N LYS A 182 2.87 16.35 4.17
CA LYS A 182 2.23 17.43 3.40
C LYS A 182 2.16 17.17 1.90
N LEU A 183 2.15 15.90 1.49
CA LEU A 183 1.89 15.55 0.10
C LEU A 183 0.39 15.70 -0.19
N PHE A 184 0.03 16.41 -1.25
CA PHE A 184 -1.38 16.54 -1.65
C PHE A 184 -1.93 15.18 -2.11
N LEU A 185 -2.99 14.70 -1.45
CA LEU A 185 -3.57 13.38 -1.69
C LEU A 185 -4.78 13.45 -2.62
N PHE A 186 -5.76 14.27 -2.26
CA PHE A 186 -6.97 14.51 -3.04
C PHE A 186 -7.66 15.78 -2.55
N ALA A 187 -8.61 16.28 -3.34
CA ALA A 187 -9.59 17.26 -2.90
C ALA A 187 -10.99 16.69 -2.94
N ALA A 188 -11.86 17.20 -2.08
CA ALA A 188 -13.27 16.91 -2.06
C ALA A 188 -14.08 18.19 -2.30
N TYR A 189 -15.17 18.04 -3.05
CA TYR A 189 -16.18 19.07 -3.25
C TYR A 189 -17.55 18.51 -2.85
N GLU A 190 -18.11 19.03 -1.79
CA GLU A 190 -19.36 18.55 -1.17
C GLU A 190 -20.53 19.41 -1.65
N VAL A 191 -21.54 18.80 -2.26
CA VAL A 191 -22.77 19.49 -2.67
C VAL A 191 -23.93 18.98 -1.79
N PRO A 192 -24.59 19.84 -1.01
CA PRO A 192 -25.65 19.45 -0.08
C PRO A 192 -26.98 19.10 -0.75
#